data_AF-A0A1G8L6J9-F1
#
_entry.id   AF-A0A1G8L6J9-F1
#
_cell.length_a   1.000
_cell.length_b   1.000
_cell.length_c   1.000
_cell.angle_alpha   90.00
_cell.angle_beta   90.00
_cell.angle_gamma   90.00
#
_symmetry.space_group_name_H-M   'P 1'
#
loop_
_entity.id
_entity.type
_entity.pdbx_description
1 polymer ?
#
loop_
_entity_poly.entity_id
_entity_poly.type
_entity_poly.pdbx_seq_one_letter_code
_entity_poly.pdbx_strand_id
1 'polypeptide(L)' 'MVLKESEKQSVTKEEIIDFIRPQFAKWWLPDDVVFMRELPKTSVGKFLKRALREQLESFYAKS' A
#
# COMPACT_ATOMS: atom_id res chain seq x y z
N MET A 1 -17.55 -0.23 -1.77
CA MET A 1 -17.60 -1.46 -0.95
C MET A 1 -16.79 -1.16 0.30
N VAL A 2 -17.48 -0.90 1.42
CA VAL A 2 -16.85 -0.55 2.71
C VAL A 2 -16.62 -1.87 3.45
N LEU A 3 -15.36 -2.20 3.72
CA LEU A 3 -15.00 -3.40 4.46
C LEU A 3 -15.27 -3.18 5.95
N LYS A 4 -16.02 -4.11 6.54
CA LYS A 4 -16.44 -4.14 7.94
C LYS A 4 -15.25 -4.44 8.85
N GLU A 5 -15.31 -3.85 10.03
CA GLU A 5 -14.31 -3.75 11.09
C GLU A 5 -14.16 -5.03 11.93
N SER A 6 -13.76 -6.14 11.32
CA SER A 6 -13.37 -7.40 11.98
C SER A 6 -12.55 -8.15 10.93
N GLU A 7 -11.25 -7.93 10.84
CA GLU A 7 -10.23 -8.71 11.52
C GLU A 7 -8.98 -7.84 11.63
N LYS A 8 -8.36 -7.73 12.81
CA LYS A 8 -6.94 -7.35 12.90
C LYS A 8 -6.07 -8.53 12.46
N GLN A 9 -6.35 -9.08 11.28
CA GLN A 9 -5.40 -9.93 10.59
C GLN A 9 -4.27 -9.00 10.19
N SER A 10 -3.10 -9.20 10.78
CA SER A 10 -1.85 -8.61 10.32
C SER A 10 -1.59 -9.15 8.91
N VAL A 11 -2.29 -8.61 7.92
CA VAL A 11 -2.10 -8.97 6.52
C VAL A 11 -0.65 -8.66 6.21
N THR A 12 0.11 -9.71 5.90
CA THR A 12 1.52 -9.57 5.58
C THR A 12 1.72 -9.12 4.14
N LYS A 13 2.88 -8.53 3.85
CA LYS A 13 3.23 -8.13 2.49
C LYS A 13 3.20 -9.34 1.54
N GLU A 14 3.67 -10.49 2.03
CA GLU A 14 3.72 -11.76 1.30
C GLU A 14 2.33 -12.27 0.93
N GLU A 15 1.36 -12.22 1.85
CA GLU A 15 -0.03 -12.61 1.57
C GLU A 15 -0.67 -11.76 0.48
N ILE A 16 -0.41 -10.44 0.46
CA ILE A 16 -0.90 -9.57 -0.61
C ILE A 16 -0.28 -9.95 -1.94
N ILE A 17 1.04 -10.13 -1.98
CA ILE A 17 1.76 -10.48 -3.20
C ILE A 17 1.30 -11.84 -3.72
N ASP A 18 1.13 -12.84 -2.85
CA ASP A 18 0.64 -14.17 -3.23
C ASP A 18 -0.80 -14.13 -3.74
N PHE A 19 -1.66 -13.30 -3.12
CA PHE A 19 -3.04 -13.12 -3.55
C PHE A 19 -3.18 -12.45 -4.93
N ILE A 20 -2.31 -11.47 -5.25
CA ILE A 20 -2.33 -10.77 -6.55
C ILE A 20 -1.49 -11.49 -7.63
N ARG A 21 -0.55 -12.37 -7.24
CA ARG A 21 0.30 -13.16 -8.14
C ARG A 21 -0.46 -13.94 -9.23
N PRO A 22 -1.59 -14.63 -8.96
CA PRO A 22 -2.35 -15.31 -10.00
C PRO A 22 -3.19 -14.34 -10.87
N GLN A 23 -3.46 -13.12 -10.38
CA GLN A 23 -4.31 -12.15 -11.08
C GLN A 23 -3.53 -11.28 -12.07
N PHE A 24 -2.21 -11.13 -11.86
CA PHE A 24 -1.34 -10.30 -12.67
C PHE A 24 -0.16 -11.08 -13.23
N ALA A 25 0.40 -10.63 -14.33
CA ALA A 25 1.62 -11.20 -14.86
C ALA A 25 2.81 -10.89 -13.94
N LYS A 26 3.81 -11.79 -13.90
CA LYS A 26 4.95 -11.71 -12.96
C LYS A 26 5.69 -10.35 -12.99
N TRP A 27 5.73 -9.69 -14.14
CA TRP A 27 6.39 -8.41 -14.36
C TRP A 27 5.59 -7.18 -13.88
N TRP A 28 4.34 -7.38 -13.45
CA TRP A 28 3.50 -6.37 -12.82
C TRP A 28 3.45 -6.48 -11.29
N LEU A 29 4.07 -7.51 -10.72
CA LEU A 29 4.09 -7.69 -9.29
C LEU A 29 4.93 -6.58 -8.64
N PRO A 30 4.39 -5.90 -7.60
CA PRO A 30 5.15 -4.91 -6.87
C PRO A 30 6.29 -5.58 -6.09
N ASP A 31 7.46 -4.94 -6.08
CA ASP A 31 8.62 -5.39 -5.29
C ASP A 31 8.42 -5.20 -3.77
N ASP A 32 7.66 -4.16 -3.37
CA ASP A 32 7.37 -3.88 -1.96
C ASP A 32 5.93 -3.39 -1.77
N VAL A 33 5.35 -3.74 -0.63
CA VAL A 33 4.01 -3.33 -0.20
C VAL A 33 4.13 -2.63 1.13
N VAL A 34 3.83 -1.33 1.16
CA VAL A 34 3.88 -0.54 2.38
C VAL A 34 2.48 -0.30 2.90
N PHE A 35 2.22 -0.71 4.13
CA PHE A 35 0.97 -0.40 4.81
C PHE A 35 1.08 0.96 5.49
N MET A 36 0.17 1.86 5.10
CA MET A 36 0.08 3.20 5.67
C MET A 36 -1.31 3.40 6.26
N ARG A 37 -1.38 4.08 7.42
CA ARG A 37 -2.65 4.35 8.10
C ARG A 37 -3.55 5.30 7.31
N GLU A 38 -2.96 6.27 6.62
CA GLU A 38 -3.69 7.28 5.85
C GLU A 38 -2.95 7.59 4.57
N LEU A 39 -3.61 7.41 3.43
CA LEU A 39 -3.11 7.83 2.11
C LEU A 39 -3.22 9.35 1.97
N PRO A 40 -2.13 10.08 1.66
CA PRO A 40 -2.17 11.52 1.46
C PRO A 40 -3.02 11.85 0.23
N LYS A 41 -4.18 12.45 0.48
CA LYS A 41 -5.13 12.91 -0.54
C LYS A 41 -5.11 14.43 -0.60
N THR A 42 -5.30 14.98 -1.80
CA THR A 42 -5.56 16.41 -1.98
C THR A 42 -6.95 16.74 -1.42
N SER A 43 -7.24 18.02 -1.21
CA SER A 43 -8.58 18.50 -0.84
C SER A 43 -9.70 18.07 -1.82
N VAL A 44 -9.35 17.58 -3.02
CA VAL A 44 -10.28 17.04 -4.03
C VAL A 44 -10.22 15.51 -4.15
N GLY A 45 -9.61 14.83 -3.18
CA GLY A 45 -9.54 13.35 -3.12
C GLY A 45 -8.54 12.72 -4.10
N LYS A 46 -7.70 13.51 -4.80
CA LYS A 46 -6.66 12.96 -5.68
C LYS A 46 -5.44 12.54 -4.88
N PHE A 47 -4.83 11.43 -5.25
CA PHE A 47 -3.58 10.98 -4.63
C PHE A 47 -2.44 11.94 -4.95
N LEU A 48 -1.77 12.51 -3.93
CA LEU A 48 -0.53 13.24 -4.15
C LEU A 48 0.63 12.27 -4.20
N LYS A 49 1.02 11.87 -5.42
CA LYS A 49 2.23 11.05 -5.62
C LYS A 49 3.50 11.71 -5.05
N ARG A 50 3.58 13.05 -5.08
CA ARG A 50 4.73 13.80 -4.55
C ARG A 50 4.87 13.65 -3.04
N ALA A 51 3.79 13.92 -2.30
CA ALA A 51 3.76 13.74 -0.84
C ALA A 51 3.96 12.27 -0.44
N LEU A 52 3.41 11.33 -1.23
CA LEU A 52 3.63 9.90 -1.01
C LEU A 52 5.11 9.52 -1.16
N ARG A 53 5.83 10.08 -2.16
CA ARG A 53 7.26 9.85 -2.31
C ARG A 53 8.05 10.39 -1.12
N GLU A 54 7.76 11.61 -0.67
CA GLU A 54 8.44 12.20 0.50
C GLU A 54 8.19 11.40 1.80
N GLN A 55 6.96 10.89 1.99
CA GLN A 55 6.63 10.02 3.13
C GLN A 55 7.32 8.66 3.03
N LEU A 56 7.39 8.07 1.83
CA LEU A 56 8.10 6.82 1.61
C LEU A 56 9.62 6.99 1.81
N GLU A 57 10.21 8.05 1.29
CA GLU A 57 11.63 8.38 1.54
C GLU A 57 11.91 8.52 3.04
N SER A 58 11.05 9.24 3.77
CA SER A 58 11.16 9.36 5.23
C SER A 58 10.96 8.02 5.95
N PHE A 59 10.11 7.13 5.42
CA PHE A 59 9.87 5.81 5.98
C PHE A 59 11.09 4.88 5.80
N TYR A 60 11.66 4.83 4.60
CA TYR A 60 12.87 4.06 4.31
C TYR A 60 14.13 4.64 4.96
N ALA A 61 14.22 5.97 5.12
CA ALA A 61 15.36 6.61 5.78
C ALA A 61 15.34 6.46 7.31
N LYS A 62 14.20 6.09 7.90
CA LYS A 62 14.02 5.94 9.34
C LYS A 62 14.02 4.48 9.80
N SER A 63 14.30 3.54 8.89
CA SER A 63 14.35 2.09 9.14
C SER A 63 15.77 1.55 9.11
#